data_AF-A0A838HGU6-F1
#
_entry.id   AF-A0A838HGU6-F1
#
_cell.length_a   1.000
_cell.length_b   1.000
_cell.length_c   1.000
_cell.angle_alpha   90.00
_cell.angle_beta   90.00
_cell.angle_gamma   90.00
#
_symmetry.space_group_name_H-M   'P 1'
#
loop_
_entity.id
_entity.type
_entity.pdbx_description
1 polymer ?
#
loop_
_entity_poly.entity_id
_entity_poly.type
_entity_poly.pdbx_seq_one_letter_code
_entity_poly.pdbx_strand_id
1 'polypeptide(L)'
;MHILVLTPAEVAHAVKRHQAYGNSPGAIARHFRNRGERAREHVCHMVHVLERRLGIDLGALCSRYVSRLDPGVDPFVRAVLESLAEWVEPREGGGPVLLVHVHRVQRLNELAEGAALERREQALLLARVLDRRPGPG
;
A
#
# COMPACT_ATOMS: atom_id res chain seq x y z
N MET A 1 18.92 -0.22 5.06
CA MET A 1 18.09 0.34 3.97
C MET A 1 17.56 -0.82 3.14
N HIS A 2 16.24 -1.07 3.15
CA HIS A 2 15.64 -2.15 2.37
C HIS A 2 15.08 -1.59 1.05
N ILE A 3 15.51 -2.16 -0.07
CA ILE A 3 14.98 -1.91 -1.40
C ILE A 3 14.40 -3.22 -1.91
N LEU A 4 13.15 -3.20 -2.35
CA LEU A 4 12.58 -4.31 -3.12
C LEU A 4 12.79 -4.02 -4.60
N VAL A 5 13.20 -5.04 -5.34
CA VAL A 5 13.38 -4.98 -6.79
C VAL A 5 12.27 -5.83 -7.40
N LEU A 6 11.48 -5.23 -8.28
CA LEU A 6 10.35 -5.90 -8.92
C LEU A 6 10.46 -5.78 -10.43
N THR A 7 10.30 -6.89 -11.11
CA THR A 7 10.09 -6.93 -12.56
C THR A 7 8.73 -6.35 -12.93
N PRO A 8 8.51 -5.96 -14.21
CA PRO A 8 7.21 -5.50 -14.68
C PRO A 8 6.10 -6.54 -14.48
N ALA A 9 6.43 -7.83 -14.60
CA ALA A 9 5.50 -8.93 -14.37
C ALA A 9 5.06 -9.01 -12.90
N GLU A 10 5.99 -8.84 -11.96
CA GLU A 10 5.70 -8.84 -10.52
C GLU A 10 4.86 -7.62 -10.13
N VAL A 11 5.16 -6.44 -10.69
CA VAL A 11 4.33 -5.24 -10.50
C VAL A 11 2.92 -5.48 -11.02
N ALA A 12 2.77 -5.97 -12.25
CA ALA A 12 1.46 -6.26 -12.83
C ALA A 12 0.68 -7.29 -11.99
N HIS A 13 1.36 -8.30 -11.46
CA HIS A 13 0.76 -9.28 -10.57
C HIS A 13 0.28 -8.66 -9.25
N ALA A 14 1.11 -7.81 -8.63
CA ALA A 14 0.76 -7.11 -7.39
C ALA A 14 -0.46 -6.19 -7.58
N VAL A 15 -0.50 -5.43 -8.70
CA VAL A 15 -1.65 -4.58 -9.06
C VAL A 15 -2.90 -5.42 -9.25
N LYS A 16 -2.84 -6.48 -10.07
CA LYS A 16 -4.00 -7.36 -10.34
C LYS A 16 -4.52 -7.99 -9.06
N ARG A 17 -3.63 -8.46 -8.18
CA ARG A 17 -3.98 -9.02 -6.87
C ARG A 17 -4.74 -7.99 -6.03
N HIS A 18 -4.24 -6.76 -5.95
CA HIS A 18 -4.85 -5.68 -5.19
C HIS A 18 -6.22 -5.27 -5.76
N GLN A 19 -6.35 -5.14 -7.08
CA GLN A 19 -7.62 -4.79 -7.71
C GLN A 19 -8.68 -5.86 -7.52
N ALA A 20 -8.30 -7.14 -7.58
CA ALA A 20 -9.24 -8.25 -7.47
C ALA A 20 -9.68 -8.53 -6.01
N TYR A 21 -8.79 -8.36 -5.04
CA TYR A 21 -9.01 -8.83 -3.66
C TYR A 21 -8.67 -7.80 -2.58
N GLY A 22 -8.30 -6.59 -2.96
CA GLY A 22 -7.71 -5.60 -2.06
C GLY A 22 -6.43 -6.13 -1.42
N ASN A 23 -6.22 -5.74 -0.16
CA ASN A 23 -5.20 -6.32 0.69
C ASN A 23 -5.81 -7.32 1.68
N SER A 24 -6.74 -8.17 1.23
CA SER A 24 -7.39 -9.18 2.08
C SER A 24 -6.76 -10.56 1.87
N PRO A 25 -5.87 -11.02 2.77
CA PRO A 25 -5.24 -12.32 2.66
C PRO A 25 -6.27 -13.45 2.72
N GLY A 26 -7.34 -13.24 3.49
CA GLY A 26 -8.45 -14.20 3.61
C GLY A 26 -9.22 -14.37 2.31
N ALA A 27 -9.48 -13.29 1.57
CA ALA A 27 -10.14 -13.36 0.27
C ALA A 27 -9.27 -14.07 -0.77
N ILE A 28 -7.98 -13.76 -0.80
CA ILE A 28 -7.00 -14.36 -1.71
C ILE A 28 -6.81 -15.86 -1.41
N ALA A 29 -6.63 -16.22 -0.14
CA ALA A 29 -6.48 -17.62 0.25
C ALA A 29 -7.74 -18.44 -0.07
N ARG A 30 -8.93 -17.89 0.20
CA ARG A 30 -10.21 -18.53 -0.15
C ARG A 30 -10.33 -18.76 -1.66
N HIS A 31 -9.91 -17.80 -2.49
CA HIS A 31 -9.92 -17.94 -3.94
C HIS A 31 -9.11 -19.15 -4.42
N PHE A 32 -7.85 -19.26 -3.98
CA PHE A 32 -6.99 -20.37 -4.41
C PHE A 32 -7.41 -21.71 -3.82
N ARG A 33 -7.88 -21.72 -2.58
CA ARG A 33 -8.42 -22.93 -1.95
C ARG A 33 -9.61 -23.48 -2.71
N ASN A 34 -10.54 -22.63 -3.13
CA ASN A 34 -11.71 -23.03 -3.92
C ASN A 34 -11.36 -23.58 -5.31
N ARG A 35 -10.15 -23.32 -5.81
CA ARG A 35 -9.62 -23.84 -7.08
C ARG A 35 -8.67 -25.02 -6.93
N GLY A 36 -8.42 -25.47 -5.70
CA GLY A 36 -7.45 -26.54 -5.42
C GLY A 36 -5.98 -26.12 -5.61
N GLU A 37 -5.69 -24.83 -5.73
CA GLU A 37 -4.35 -24.31 -6.07
C GLU A 37 -3.50 -24.04 -4.81
N ARG A 38 -3.21 -25.09 -4.03
CA ARG A 38 -2.51 -24.96 -2.72
C ARG A 38 -1.14 -24.27 -2.82
N ALA A 39 -0.39 -24.47 -3.89
CA ALA A 39 0.91 -23.82 -4.08
C ALA A 39 0.77 -22.29 -4.19
N ARG A 40 -0.27 -21.80 -4.90
CA ARG A 40 -0.52 -20.36 -5.03
C ARG A 40 -1.07 -19.76 -3.73
N GLU A 41 -1.91 -20.51 -3.00
CA GLU A 41 -2.33 -20.12 -1.64
C GLU A 41 -1.11 -19.91 -0.72
N HIS A 42 -0.15 -20.83 -0.74
CA HIS A 42 1.07 -20.73 0.06
C HIS A 42 1.93 -19.51 -0.32
N VAL A 43 2.13 -19.26 -1.62
CA VAL A 43 2.87 -18.08 -2.10
C VAL A 43 2.19 -16.79 -1.62
N CYS A 44 0.87 -16.67 -1.73
CA CYS A 44 0.16 -15.49 -1.25
C CYS A 44 0.28 -15.30 0.27
N HIS A 45 0.28 -16.39 1.04
CA HIS A 45 0.55 -16.33 2.46
C HIS A 45 1.96 -15.81 2.76
N MET A 46 2.98 -16.32 2.06
CA MET A 46 4.36 -15.84 2.21
C MET A 46 4.51 -14.36 1.88
N VAL A 47 3.89 -13.90 0.78
CA VAL A 47 3.89 -12.48 0.40
C VAL A 47 3.22 -11.64 1.48
N HIS A 48 2.08 -12.07 2.01
CA HIS A 48 1.41 -11.35 3.10
C HIS A 48 2.28 -11.27 4.37
N VAL A 49 2.96 -12.36 4.74
CA VAL A 49 3.90 -12.36 5.88
C VAL A 49 5.05 -11.38 5.65
N LEU A 50 5.59 -11.32 4.44
CA LEU A 50 6.63 -10.36 4.06
C LEU A 50 6.11 -8.91 4.14
N GLU A 51 4.96 -8.63 3.53
CA GLU A 51 4.30 -7.31 3.57
C GLU A 51 4.09 -6.83 5.01
N ARG A 52 3.61 -7.71 5.89
CA ARG A 52 3.44 -7.43 7.32
C ARG A 52 4.76 -7.14 8.04
N ARG A 53 5.80 -7.94 7.78
CA ARG A 53 7.13 -7.74 8.40
C ARG A 53 7.77 -6.44 7.95
N LEU A 54 7.52 -6.05 6.70
CA LEU A 54 8.03 -4.82 6.12
C LEU A 54 7.13 -3.61 6.39
N GLY A 55 5.93 -3.78 6.95
CA GLY A 55 5.00 -2.68 7.20
C GLY A 55 4.56 -1.96 5.91
N ILE A 56 4.44 -2.70 4.81
CA ILE A 56 4.05 -2.16 3.49
C ILE A 56 2.88 -2.96 2.90
N ASP A 57 2.07 -2.28 2.08
CA ASP A 57 1.11 -2.91 1.18
C ASP A 57 1.63 -2.76 -0.24
N LEU A 58 2.26 -3.83 -0.76
CA LEU A 58 2.92 -3.76 -2.05
C LEU A 58 1.91 -3.66 -3.20
N GLY A 59 0.76 -4.32 -3.04
CA GLY A 59 -0.33 -4.24 -4.01
C GLY A 59 -0.88 -2.83 -4.18
N ALA A 60 -1.18 -2.17 -3.05
CA ALA A 60 -1.67 -0.79 -3.06
C ALA A 60 -0.63 0.19 -3.60
N LEU A 61 0.64 0.04 -3.19
CA LEU A 61 1.73 0.88 -3.68
C LEU A 61 1.91 0.74 -5.18
N CYS A 62 2.06 -0.50 -5.69
CA CYS A 62 2.19 -0.75 -7.12
C CYS A 62 1.00 -0.21 -7.91
N SER A 63 -0.23 -0.38 -7.39
CA SER A 63 -1.44 0.11 -8.07
C SER A 63 -1.43 1.63 -8.19
N ARG A 64 -1.11 2.34 -7.11
CA ARG A 64 -1.01 3.81 -7.12
C ARG A 64 0.13 4.29 -8.00
N TYR A 65 1.27 3.60 -7.95
CA TYR A 65 2.45 3.96 -8.72
C TYR A 65 2.23 3.84 -10.23
N VAL A 66 1.55 2.77 -10.68
CA VAL A 66 1.22 2.59 -12.10
C VAL A 66 0.26 3.69 -12.58
N SER A 67 -0.74 4.03 -11.77
CA SER A 67 -1.72 5.09 -12.08
C SER A 67 -1.21 6.52 -11.86
N ARG A 68 0.03 6.73 -11.39
CA ARG A 68 0.53 8.08 -11.01
C ARG A 68 0.56 9.10 -12.16
N LEU A 69 0.53 8.61 -13.40
CA LEU A 69 0.55 9.42 -14.62
C LEU A 69 -0.86 9.73 -15.14
N ASP A 70 -1.92 9.22 -14.49
CA ASP A 70 -3.28 9.49 -14.89
C ASP A 70 -3.59 11.00 -14.79
N PRO A 71 -4.38 11.58 -15.73
CA PRO A 71 -4.58 13.03 -15.83
C PRO A 71 -5.16 13.73 -14.59
N GLY A 72 -5.74 12.99 -13.65
CA GLY A 72 -6.32 13.51 -12.42
C GLY A 72 -5.43 13.41 -11.17
N VAL A 73 -4.22 12.85 -11.29
CA VAL A 73 -3.33 12.70 -10.13
C VAL A 73 -2.60 14.01 -9.85
N ASP A 74 -2.74 14.49 -8.61
CA ASP A 74 -2.08 15.69 -8.12
C ASP A 74 -0.53 15.60 -8.30
N PRO A 75 0.14 16.66 -8.81
CA PRO A 75 1.59 16.66 -9.02
C PRO A 75 2.42 16.36 -7.78
N PHE A 76 1.96 16.80 -6.59
CA PHE A 76 2.61 16.48 -5.33
C PHE A 76 2.47 14.99 -5.00
N VAL A 77 1.30 14.40 -5.21
CA VAL A 77 1.09 12.95 -5.04
C VAL A 77 2.00 12.16 -5.99
N ARG A 78 2.16 12.61 -7.24
CA ARG A 78 3.09 12.00 -8.19
C ARG A 78 4.53 12.06 -7.68
N ALA A 79 5.00 13.22 -7.24
CA ALA A 79 6.34 13.40 -6.69
C ALA A 79 6.58 12.53 -5.45
N VAL A 80 5.58 12.41 -4.57
CA VAL A 80 5.64 11.49 -3.43
C VAL A 80 5.79 10.05 -3.92
N LEU A 81 4.95 9.59 -4.86
CA LEU A 81 5.03 8.22 -5.40
C LEU A 81 6.38 7.93 -6.07
N GLU A 82 6.94 8.89 -6.81
CA GLU A 82 8.28 8.81 -7.41
C GLU A 82 9.40 8.80 -6.37
N SER A 83 9.19 9.43 -5.20
CA SER A 83 10.13 9.30 -4.09
C SER A 83 10.07 7.91 -3.43
N LEU A 84 8.94 7.21 -3.49
CA LEU A 84 8.77 5.88 -2.91
C LEU A 84 9.29 4.76 -3.81
N ALA A 85 9.20 4.94 -5.12
CA ALA A 85 9.62 3.95 -6.09
C ALA A 85 10.05 4.57 -7.43
N GLU A 86 10.96 3.90 -8.14
CA GLU A 86 11.47 4.35 -9.44
C GLU A 86 11.73 3.18 -10.40
N TRP A 87 11.42 3.38 -11.68
CA TRP A 87 11.83 2.46 -12.73
C TRP A 87 13.28 2.73 -13.10
N VAL A 88 14.10 1.69 -13.09
CA VAL A 88 15.52 1.75 -13.42
C VAL A 88 15.87 0.66 -14.42
N GLU A 89 16.73 1.00 -15.38
CA GLU A 89 17.36 0.04 -16.29
C GLU A 89 18.68 -0.47 -15.66
N PRO A 90 18.79 -1.78 -15.33
CA PRO A 90 20.01 -2.35 -14.78
C PRO A 90 21.19 -2.26 -15.77
N ARG A 91 22.39 -1.94 -15.27
CA ARG A 91 23.60 -1.78 -16.11
C ARG A 91 24.01 -3.06 -16.86
N GLU A 92 23.65 -4.23 -16.37
CA GLU A 92 24.13 -5.54 -16.88
C GLU A 92 23.18 -6.19 -17.91
N GLY A 93 22.29 -5.42 -18.56
CA GLY A 93 21.42 -5.97 -19.60
C GLY A 93 20.29 -6.83 -19.05
N GLY A 94 19.59 -6.31 -18.05
CA GLY A 94 18.26 -6.77 -17.64
C GLY A 94 17.20 -5.79 -18.13
N GLY A 95 15.95 -6.25 -18.29
CA GLY A 95 14.84 -5.32 -18.55
C GLY A 95 14.59 -4.37 -17.36
N PRO A 96 13.71 -3.36 -17.53
CA PRO A 96 13.46 -2.37 -16.50
C PRO A 96 12.92 -3.03 -15.23
N VAL A 97 13.38 -2.56 -14.08
CA VAL A 97 12.91 -3.00 -12.76
C VAL A 97 12.40 -1.82 -11.95
N LEU A 98 11.38 -2.05 -11.14
CA LEU A 98 10.88 -1.09 -10.18
C LEU A 98 11.62 -1.28 -8.87
N LEU A 99 12.35 -0.26 -8.46
CA LEU A 99 12.95 -0.18 -7.13
C LEU A 99 11.92 0.43 -6.17
N VAL A 100 11.65 -0.24 -5.05
CA VAL A 100 10.74 0.26 -4.01
C VAL A 100 11.53 0.51 -2.72
N HIS A 101 11.52 1.77 -2.27
CA HIS A 101 12.21 2.20 -1.06
C HIS A 101 11.35 1.93 0.19
N VAL A 102 11.45 0.72 0.74
CA VAL A 102 10.61 0.25 1.87
C VAL A 102 10.60 1.25 3.04
N HIS A 103 11.76 1.78 3.41
CA HIS A 103 11.88 2.73 4.52
C HIS A 103 11.07 4.02 4.32
N ARG A 104 10.98 4.51 3.07
CA ARG A 104 10.19 5.72 2.75
C ARG A 104 8.70 5.42 2.84
N VAL A 105 8.30 4.22 2.40
CA VAL A 105 6.91 3.76 2.51
C VAL A 105 6.51 3.63 3.98
N GLN A 106 7.35 3.01 4.81
CA GLN A 106 7.13 2.90 6.25
C GLN A 106 6.96 4.27 6.91
N ARG A 107 7.89 5.20 6.66
CA ARG A 107 7.82 6.56 7.21
C ARG A 107 6.57 7.31 6.76
N LEU A 108 6.15 7.14 5.51
CA LEU A 108 4.91 7.74 5.01
C LEU A 108 3.67 7.14 5.71
N ASN A 109 3.65 5.83 5.93
CA ASN A 109 2.57 5.17 6.66
C ASN A 109 2.49 5.66 8.11
N GLU A 110 3.63 5.79 8.80
CA GLU A 110 3.69 6.35 10.17
C GLU A 110 3.14 7.77 10.24
N LEU A 111 3.52 8.64 9.28
CA LEU A 111 2.99 10.00 9.20
C LEU A 111 1.48 10.03 8.93
N ALA A 112 1.00 9.15 8.04
CA ALA A 112 -0.41 9.04 7.73
C ALA A 112 -1.24 8.53 8.92
N GLU A 113 -0.71 7.56 9.67
CA GLU A 113 -1.33 7.04 10.89
C GLU A 113 -1.39 8.11 12.00
N GLY A 114 -0.30 8.86 12.22
CA GLY A 114 -0.27 9.97 13.18
C GLY A 114 -1.32 11.03 12.85
N ALA A 115 -1.39 11.48 11.59
CA ALA A 115 -2.38 12.45 11.14
C ALA A 115 -3.83 11.92 11.20
N ALA A 116 -4.04 10.61 11.08
CA ALA A 116 -5.35 9.99 11.25
C ALA A 116 -5.77 9.95 12.73
N LEU A 117 -4.83 9.66 13.63
CA LEU A 117 -5.06 9.64 15.06
C LEU A 117 -5.43 11.04 15.57
N GLU A 118 -4.67 12.06 15.21
CA GLU A 118 -4.93 13.46 15.60
C GLU A 118 -6.32 13.93 15.16
N ARG A 119 -6.71 13.64 13.91
CA ARG A 119 -8.06 13.98 13.40
C ARG A 119 -9.16 13.28 14.17
N ARG A 120 -8.94 12.02 14.56
CA ARG A 120 -9.90 11.25 15.36
C ARG A 120 -10.04 11.83 16.76
N GLU A 121 -8.95 12.23 17.40
CA GLU A 121 -8.96 12.87 18.71
C GLU A 121 -9.68 14.22 18.68
N GLN A 122 -9.41 15.05 17.65
CA GLN A 122 -10.11 16.31 17.44
C GLN A 122 -11.62 16.11 17.24
N ALA A 123 -12.03 15.11 16.44
CA ALA A 123 -13.44 14.78 16.24
C ALA A 123 -14.13 14.34 17.55
N LEU A 124 -13.46 13.54 18.37
CA LEU A 124 -13.97 13.12 19.68
C LEU A 124 -14.05 14.28 20.68
N LEU A 125 -13.08 15.19 20.67
CA LEU A 125 -13.11 16.40 21.49
C LEU A 125 -14.28 17.30 21.09
N LEU A 126 -14.47 17.52 19.78
CA LEU A 126 -15.57 18.32 19.25
C LEU A 126 -16.93 17.70 19.61
N ALA A 127 -17.08 16.39 19.46
CA ALA A 127 -18.30 15.67 19.86
C ALA A 127 -18.61 15.87 21.36
N ARG A 128 -17.60 15.80 22.24
CA ARG A 128 -17.77 16.04 23.68
C ARG A 128 -18.15 17.48 24.02
N VAL A 129 -17.64 18.45 23.27
CA VAL A 129 -18.00 19.88 23.44
C VAL A 129 -19.44 20.13 22.99
N LEU A 130 -19.85 19.51 21.88
CA LEU A 130 -21.20 19.65 21.34
C LEU A 130 -22.26 18.89 22.16
N ASP A 131 -21.91 17.78 22.80
CA ASP A 131 -22.80 17.02 23.70
C ASP A 131 -23.01 17.70 25.08
N ARG A 132 -22.14 18.64 25.46
CA ARG A 132 -22.40 19.52 26.62
C ARG A 132 -23.45 20.56 26.23
N ARG A 133 -24.72 20.17 26.23
CA ARG A 133 -25.82 21.15 26.23
C ARG A 133 -25.66 22.06 27.46
N PRO A 134 -25.81 23.38 27.33
CA PRO A 134 -26.05 24.21 28.50
C PRO A 134 -27.31 23.66 29.17
N GLY A 135 -27.19 23.24 30.43
CA GLY A 135 -28.35 22.87 31.23
C GLY A 135 -29.35 24.02 31.24
N PRO A 136 -30.67 23.76 31.32
CA PRO A 136 -31.66 24.82 31.38
C PRO A 136 -31.34 25.70 32.59
N GLY A 137 -30.92 26.93 32.31
CA GLY A 137 -30.76 27.99 33.30
C GLY A 137 -32.10 28.57 33.73
#